data_AF-A0A662M1K9-F1
#
_entry.id   AF-A0A662M1K9-F1
#
_cell.length_a   1.000
_cell.length_b   1.000
_cell.length_c   1.000
_cell.angle_alpha   90.00
_cell.angle_beta   90.00
_cell.angle_gamma   90.00
#
_symmetry.space_group_name_H-M   'P 1'
#
loop_
_entity.id
_entity.type
_entity.pdbx_description
1 polymer ?
#
loop_
_entity_poly.entity_id
_entity_poly.type
_entity_poly.pdbx_seq_one_letter_code
_entity_poly.pdbx_strand_id
1 'polypeptide(L)'
;MSFLNYQILGNEVWRFGAVFLLLVLAFGIYQGSRRVLRRFSLREEGEEKTRIRRKAWILFLQQLLRGIIPLLVVWGAFRLFILPPPIEVAIDRLFLALITIFILYLLTKAVDLGTTILTTRAARTESTLDDQLVPLLGKSLKWFIWIIGALLFLQNVLNYNISSLLAGLGIGGLAVAFAAQDTVANVFGAIMIFLDRPFKVGDAVSLEGFEGSVESIGLRSTRIRTWDGTLVTIPNRTIAATNINNLAARPMRRTNFTIGLVYDTSTEKLEEALSILRDVLGSHPSTGQYRAYFNRFGDFSLNILVQHWCKVMDYDAYLKALEEINLEIKRRFEAAGIEFAFPTQTIELKRQPSVSPEEVVRGDPNPHYEGADDGAANGE
;
A
#
# COMPACT_ATOMS: atom_id res chain seq x y z
N MET A 1 9.14 -27.62 72.85
CA MET A 1 8.46 -27.51 71.55
C MET A 1 6.93 -27.39 71.64
N SER A 2 6.30 -27.18 72.81
CA SER A 2 4.82 -27.21 72.91
C SER A 2 4.09 -25.89 72.57
N PHE A 3 4.79 -24.75 72.52
CA PHE A 3 4.16 -23.46 72.24
C PHE A 3 3.71 -23.29 70.77
N LEU A 4 4.41 -23.93 69.83
CA LEU A 4 4.11 -23.80 68.40
C LEU A 4 2.81 -24.50 67.98
N ASN A 5 2.39 -25.52 68.73
CA ASN A 5 1.16 -26.28 68.49
C ASN A 5 -0.03 -25.72 69.30
N TYR A 6 0.16 -24.64 70.05
CA TYR A 6 -0.94 -23.99 70.75
C TYR A 6 -1.94 -23.43 69.72
N GLN A 7 -3.23 -23.64 69.95
CA GLN A 7 -4.28 -23.24 69.02
C GLN A 7 -4.91 -21.91 69.45
N ILE A 8 -4.89 -20.94 68.55
CA ILE A 8 -5.60 -19.67 68.68
C ILE A 8 -6.58 -19.60 67.52
N LEU A 9 -7.89 -19.47 67.82
CA LEU A 9 -8.95 -19.42 66.80
C LEU A 9 -8.91 -20.61 65.80
N GLY A 10 -8.69 -21.83 66.33
CA GLY A 10 -8.61 -23.06 65.52
C GLY A 10 -7.36 -23.19 64.65
N ASN A 11 -6.37 -22.30 64.81
CA ASN A 11 -5.13 -22.28 64.05
C ASN A 11 -3.90 -22.36 64.97
N GLU A 12 -2.89 -23.12 64.57
CA GLU A 12 -1.64 -23.27 65.34
C GLU A 12 -0.80 -21.98 65.32
N VAL A 13 -0.16 -21.65 66.45
CA VAL A 13 0.63 -20.41 66.62
C VAL A 13 1.72 -20.23 65.56
N TRP A 14 2.34 -21.30 65.07
CA TRP A 14 3.37 -21.20 64.02
C TRP A 14 2.85 -20.57 62.72
N ARG A 15 1.55 -20.69 62.40
CA ARG A 15 0.94 -20.12 61.19
C ARG A 15 0.93 -18.59 61.22
N PHE A 16 0.70 -18.01 62.39
CA PHE A 16 0.81 -16.56 62.60
C PHE A 16 2.26 -16.09 62.42
N GLY A 17 3.22 -16.88 62.93
CA GLY A 17 4.65 -16.63 62.70
C GLY A 17 5.05 -16.73 61.22
N ALA A 18 4.51 -17.70 60.49
CA ALA A 18 4.74 -17.86 59.06
C ALA A 18 4.17 -16.69 58.24
N VAL A 19 2.96 -16.21 58.56
CA VAL A 19 2.37 -15.03 57.92
C VAL A 19 3.17 -13.77 58.21
N PHE A 20 3.60 -13.57 59.46
CA PHE A 20 4.46 -12.44 59.83
C PHE A 20 5.77 -12.46 59.02
N LEU A 21 6.42 -13.63 58.93
CA LEU A 21 7.64 -13.80 58.15
C LEU A 21 7.40 -13.53 56.65
N LEU A 22 6.29 -14.00 56.10
CA LEU A 22 5.89 -13.76 54.71
C LEU A 22 5.67 -12.26 54.43
N LEU A 23 5.00 -11.53 55.33
CA LEU A 23 4.82 -10.08 55.22
C LEU A 23 6.15 -9.32 55.31
N VAL A 24 7.06 -9.74 56.19
CA VAL A 24 8.40 -9.15 56.31
C VAL A 24 9.22 -9.38 55.04
N LEU A 25 9.20 -10.59 54.48
CA LEU A 25 9.86 -10.91 53.22
C LEU A 25 9.29 -10.09 52.06
N ALA A 26 7.96 -10.01 51.96
CA ALA A 26 7.27 -9.21 50.95
C ALA A 26 7.64 -7.72 51.03
N PHE A 27 7.65 -7.16 52.24
CA PHE A 27 8.07 -5.78 52.48
C PHE A 27 9.55 -5.56 52.11
N GLY A 28 10.41 -6.52 52.43
CA GLY A 28 11.81 -6.53 52.03
C GLY A 28 11.99 -6.52 50.50
N ILE A 29 11.28 -7.39 49.78
CA ILE A 29 11.31 -7.46 48.31
C ILE A 29 10.74 -6.17 47.69
N TYR A 30 9.66 -5.62 48.25
CA TYR A 30 9.08 -4.34 47.82
C TYR A 30 10.08 -3.18 47.97
N GLN A 31 10.71 -3.06 49.14
CA GLN A 31 11.68 -2.00 49.40
C GLN A 31 12.96 -2.19 48.58
N GLY A 32 13.41 -3.44 48.40
CA GLY A 32 14.57 -3.79 47.59
C GLY A 32 14.35 -3.45 46.11
N SER A 33 13.25 -3.91 45.52
CA SER A 33 12.90 -3.61 44.12
C SER A 33 12.77 -2.10 43.90
N ARG A 34 12.13 -1.36 44.81
CA ARG A 34 12.04 0.12 44.74
C ARG A 34 13.42 0.79 44.73
N ARG A 35 14.34 0.35 45.60
CA ARG A 35 15.71 0.91 45.68
C ARG A 35 16.52 0.61 44.41
N VAL A 36 16.45 -0.63 43.91
CA VAL A 36 17.14 -1.05 42.69
C VAL A 36 16.64 -0.24 41.48
N LEU A 37 15.32 -0.15 41.31
CA LEU A 37 14.71 0.60 40.20
C LEU A 37 15.02 2.11 40.29
N ARG A 38 15.07 2.70 41.50
CA ARG A 38 15.48 4.10 41.69
C ARG A 38 16.95 4.32 41.34
N ARG A 39 17.85 3.39 41.69
CA ARG A 39 19.27 3.46 41.31
C ARG A 39 19.47 3.37 39.80
N PHE A 40 18.71 2.52 39.11
CA PHE A 40 18.76 2.45 37.65
C PHE A 40 18.16 3.69 36.96
N SER A 41 17.20 4.37 37.59
CA SER A 41 16.62 5.61 37.08
C SER A 41 17.57 6.82 37.16
N LEU A 42 18.47 6.85 38.17
CA LEU A 42 19.40 7.96 38.44
C LEU A 42 20.73 7.87 37.67
N ARG A 43 20.99 6.77 36.96
CA ARG A 43 22.20 6.60 36.13
C ARG A 43 21.93 7.22 34.76
N GLU A 44 22.05 8.55 34.70
CA GLU A 44 21.73 9.43 33.57
C GLU A 44 22.86 9.54 32.55
N GLU A 45 23.22 8.44 31.90
CA GLU A 45 24.08 8.49 30.71
C GLU A 45 23.35 7.82 29.55
N GLY A 46 23.00 8.64 28.53
CA GLY A 46 22.34 8.20 27.30
C GLY A 46 21.44 9.28 26.69
N GLU A 47 21.21 9.18 25.39
CA GLU A 47 20.32 10.08 24.63
C GLU A 47 18.93 10.22 25.26
N GLU A 48 18.31 11.40 25.14
CA GLU A 48 16.98 11.74 25.69
C GLU A 48 15.90 10.69 25.38
N LYS A 49 15.96 10.09 24.18
CA LYS A 49 15.04 9.05 23.71
C LYS A 49 15.23 7.71 24.44
N THR A 50 16.47 7.31 24.67
CA THR A 50 16.82 6.13 25.46
C THR A 50 16.37 6.31 26.91
N ARG A 51 16.43 7.55 27.42
CA ARG A 51 15.94 7.92 28.76
C ARG A 51 14.41 7.83 28.87
N ILE A 52 13.63 8.30 27.89
CA ILE A 52 12.15 8.19 27.89
C ILE A 52 11.71 6.72 27.88
N ARG A 53 12.23 5.92 26.94
CA ARG A 53 11.91 4.48 26.84
C ARG A 53 12.28 3.75 28.13
N ARG A 54 13.47 3.98 28.68
CA ARG A 54 13.92 3.36 29.93
C ARG A 54 13.05 3.76 31.11
N LYS A 55 12.68 5.04 31.24
CA LYS A 55 11.74 5.53 32.27
C LYS A 55 10.38 4.83 32.14
N ALA A 56 9.83 4.72 30.94
CA ALA A 56 8.55 4.06 30.72
C ALA A 56 8.58 2.57 31.10
N TRP A 57 9.64 1.84 30.75
CA TRP A 57 9.85 0.44 31.20
C TRP A 57 10.01 0.31 32.71
N ILE A 58 10.79 1.20 33.34
CA ILE A 58 10.98 1.22 34.79
C ILE A 58 9.65 1.47 35.52
N LEU A 59 8.85 2.43 35.05
CA LEU A 59 7.54 2.73 35.61
C LEU A 59 6.58 1.54 35.48
N PHE A 60 6.54 0.90 34.30
CA PHE A 60 5.74 -0.30 34.07
C PHE A 60 6.14 -1.44 35.02
N LEU A 61 7.44 -1.73 35.13
CA LEU A 61 7.94 -2.80 35.99
C LEU A 61 7.70 -2.50 37.48
N GLN A 62 7.84 -1.23 37.90
CA GLN A 62 7.47 -0.81 39.25
C GLN A 62 5.99 -1.04 39.52
N GLN A 63 5.13 -0.71 38.56
CA GLN A 63 3.69 -0.83 38.71
C GLN A 63 3.24 -2.31 38.79
N LEU A 64 3.87 -3.19 38.01
CA LEU A 64 3.71 -4.64 38.10
C LEU A 64 4.08 -5.17 39.49
N LEU A 65 5.29 -4.86 39.96
CA LEU A 65 5.79 -5.37 41.24
C LEU A 65 4.98 -4.82 42.43
N ARG A 66 4.54 -3.56 42.37
CA ARG A 66 3.75 -2.92 43.44
C ARG A 66 2.36 -3.53 43.61
N GLY A 67 1.75 -4.03 42.54
CA GLY A 67 0.42 -4.63 42.64
C GLY A 67 0.46 -6.14 42.86
N ILE A 68 1.32 -6.88 42.14
CA ILE A 68 1.29 -8.35 42.18
C ILE A 68 1.82 -8.92 43.50
N ILE A 69 2.87 -8.31 44.07
CA ILE A 69 3.51 -8.82 45.28
C ILE A 69 2.56 -8.77 46.47
N PRO A 70 1.92 -7.63 46.81
CA PRO A 70 0.95 -7.60 47.91
C PRO A 70 -0.23 -8.54 47.68
N LEU A 71 -0.71 -8.65 46.44
CA LEU A 71 -1.85 -9.51 46.13
C LEU A 71 -1.54 -10.98 46.40
N LEU A 72 -0.41 -11.48 45.88
CA LEU A 72 0.05 -12.86 46.09
C LEU A 72 0.36 -13.15 47.56
N VAL A 73 0.91 -12.16 48.27
CA VAL A 73 1.26 -12.26 49.68
C VAL A 73 0.02 -12.36 50.56
N VAL A 74 -0.99 -11.54 50.28
CA VAL A 74 -2.28 -11.59 50.99
C VAL A 74 -2.98 -12.91 50.71
N TRP A 75 -3.03 -13.36 49.45
CA TRP A 75 -3.63 -14.65 49.11
C TRP A 75 -2.90 -15.84 49.73
N GLY A 76 -1.57 -15.85 49.66
CA GLY A 76 -0.75 -16.87 50.32
C GLY A 76 -0.90 -16.88 51.83
N ALA A 77 -1.03 -15.71 52.47
CA ALA A 77 -1.30 -15.60 53.90
C ALA A 77 -2.66 -16.20 54.28
N PHE A 78 -3.71 -15.97 53.50
CA PHE A 78 -5.02 -16.57 53.75
C PHE A 78 -5.01 -18.10 53.59
N ARG A 79 -4.21 -18.64 52.67
CA ARG A 79 -4.04 -20.10 52.48
C ARG A 79 -3.34 -20.81 53.65
N LEU A 80 -2.61 -20.09 54.50
CA LEU A 80 -1.97 -20.65 55.69
C LEU A 80 -2.93 -20.86 56.86
N PHE A 81 -4.10 -20.21 56.84
CA PHE A 81 -5.13 -20.36 57.87
C PHE A 81 -6.14 -21.44 57.47
N ILE A 82 -6.62 -22.23 58.44
CA ILE A 82 -7.83 -23.04 58.30
C ILE A 82 -9.00 -22.08 58.46
N LEU A 83 -9.78 -21.90 57.39
CA LEU A 83 -10.94 -21.03 57.36
C LEU A 83 -12.21 -21.86 57.06
N PRO A 84 -13.39 -21.39 57.49
CA PRO A 84 -14.65 -22.00 57.09
C PRO A 84 -14.81 -22.00 55.55
N PRO A 85 -15.33 -23.08 54.93
CA PRO A 85 -15.44 -23.18 53.47
C PRO A 85 -16.13 -21.99 52.77
N PRO A 86 -17.21 -21.37 53.31
CA PRO A 86 -17.82 -20.19 52.68
C PRO A 86 -16.88 -18.98 52.61
N ILE A 87 -16.01 -18.82 53.60
CA ILE A 87 -15.04 -17.72 53.68
C ILE A 87 -13.90 -17.95 52.68
N GLU A 88 -13.42 -19.18 52.56
CA GLU A 88 -12.40 -19.54 51.55
C GLU A 88 -12.89 -19.24 50.13
N VAL A 89 -14.10 -19.65 49.79
CA VAL A 89 -14.70 -19.37 48.47
C VAL A 89 -14.86 -17.86 48.23
N ALA A 90 -15.27 -17.10 49.24
CA ALA A 90 -15.40 -15.64 49.13
C ALA A 90 -14.04 -14.96 48.91
N ILE A 91 -13.00 -15.38 49.64
CA ILE A 91 -11.62 -14.87 49.49
C ILE A 91 -11.07 -15.22 48.11
N ASP A 92 -11.25 -16.45 47.64
CA ASP A 92 -10.78 -16.87 46.32
C ASP A 92 -11.46 -16.07 45.20
N ARG A 93 -12.78 -15.85 45.28
CA ARG A 93 -13.50 -15.01 44.31
C ARG A 93 -13.04 -13.56 44.35
N LEU A 94 -12.85 -12.99 45.54
CA LEU A 94 -12.35 -11.62 45.70
C LEU A 94 -10.93 -11.49 45.14
N PHE A 95 -10.05 -12.46 45.41
CA PHE A 95 -8.71 -12.50 44.86
C PHE A 95 -8.73 -12.60 43.34
N LEU A 96 -9.56 -13.49 42.77
CA LEU A 96 -9.75 -13.63 41.33
C LEU A 96 -10.26 -12.33 40.68
N ALA A 97 -11.18 -11.62 41.34
CA ALA A 97 -11.62 -10.30 40.88
C ALA A 97 -10.48 -9.28 40.86
N LEU A 98 -9.74 -9.16 41.97
CA LEU A 98 -8.66 -8.19 42.09
C LEU A 98 -7.50 -8.48 41.13
N ILE A 99 -7.11 -9.75 40.97
CA ILE A 99 -6.04 -10.12 40.03
C ILE A 99 -6.50 -9.87 38.58
N THR A 100 -7.77 -10.13 38.25
CA THR A 100 -8.31 -9.86 36.90
C THR A 100 -8.26 -8.36 36.61
N ILE A 101 -8.77 -7.51 37.52
CA ILE A 101 -8.72 -6.05 37.37
C ILE A 101 -7.26 -5.57 37.25
N PHE A 102 -6.36 -6.14 38.05
CA PHE A 102 -4.95 -5.80 38.03
C PHE A 102 -4.26 -6.19 36.71
N ILE A 103 -4.56 -7.38 36.17
CA ILE A 103 -4.07 -7.82 34.86
C ILE A 103 -4.59 -6.88 33.76
N LEU A 104 -5.89 -6.55 33.75
CA LEU A 104 -6.45 -5.61 32.78
C LEU A 104 -5.78 -4.24 32.86
N TYR A 105 -5.59 -3.73 34.07
CA TYR A 105 -4.86 -2.50 34.30
C TYR A 105 -3.44 -2.57 33.72
N LEU A 106 -2.70 -3.65 33.97
CA LEU A 106 -1.37 -3.85 33.40
C LEU A 106 -1.36 -3.94 31.88
N LEU A 107 -2.33 -4.63 31.27
CA LEU A 107 -2.47 -4.68 29.82
C LEU A 107 -2.68 -3.28 29.24
N THR A 108 -3.53 -2.44 29.85
CA THR A 108 -3.70 -1.06 29.40
C THR A 108 -2.42 -0.22 29.54
N LYS A 109 -1.61 -0.47 30.58
CA LYS A 109 -0.31 0.17 30.77
C LYS A 109 0.75 -0.33 29.79
N ALA A 110 0.68 -1.60 29.40
CA ALA A 110 1.52 -2.14 28.33
C ALA A 110 1.17 -1.48 26.99
N VAL A 111 -0.12 -1.23 26.72
CA VAL A 111 -0.54 -0.45 25.55
C VAL A 111 -0.02 0.99 25.62
N ASP A 112 -0.13 1.67 26.77
CA ASP A 112 0.44 3.01 26.98
C ASP A 112 1.96 3.05 26.71
N LEU A 113 2.68 2.03 27.16
CA LEU A 113 4.11 1.88 26.92
C LEU A 113 4.39 1.70 25.43
N GLY A 114 3.63 0.82 24.75
CA GLY A 114 3.75 0.57 23.32
C GLY A 114 3.49 1.83 22.49
N THR A 115 2.41 2.55 22.76
CA THR A 115 2.06 3.79 22.05
C THR A 115 3.11 4.88 22.29
N THR A 116 3.63 5.02 23.51
CA THR A 116 4.72 5.97 23.82
C THR A 116 5.99 5.62 23.05
N ILE A 117 6.34 4.34 22.95
CA ILE A 117 7.53 3.89 22.19
C ILE A 117 7.36 4.15 20.69
N LEU A 118 6.18 3.85 20.15
CA LEU A 118 5.87 4.02 18.73
C LEU A 118 5.84 5.50 18.34
N THR A 119 5.17 6.36 19.10
CA THR A 119 5.15 7.82 18.86
C THR A 119 6.54 8.44 18.95
N THR A 120 7.37 8.02 19.90
CA THR A 120 8.77 8.49 20.01
C THR A 120 9.63 8.06 18.81
N ARG A 121 9.30 6.94 18.15
CA ARG A 121 9.97 6.49 16.92
C ARG A 121 9.43 7.19 15.67
N ALA A 122 8.12 7.45 15.63
CA ALA A 122 7.43 8.14 14.55
C ALA A 122 7.85 9.59 14.36
N ALA A 123 8.22 10.29 15.43
CA ALA A 123 8.79 11.64 15.39
C ALA A 123 10.13 11.76 14.61
N ARG A 124 10.60 10.68 13.96
CA ARG A 124 11.72 10.66 13.00
C ARG A 124 11.29 10.85 11.55
N THR A 125 9.98 10.83 11.26
CA THR A 125 9.42 10.90 9.92
C THR A 125 8.55 12.15 9.83
N GLU A 126 8.57 12.92 8.73
CA GLU A 126 7.64 14.05 8.49
C GLU A 126 6.17 13.62 8.30
N SER A 127 5.86 12.36 8.64
CA SER A 127 4.57 11.72 8.40
C SER A 127 3.58 12.07 9.50
N THR A 128 2.61 12.91 9.17
CA THR A 128 1.44 13.24 10.01
C THR A 128 0.52 12.04 10.28
N LEU A 129 0.73 10.90 9.59
CA LEU A 129 -0.08 9.70 9.73
C LEU A 129 0.18 8.98 11.06
N ASP A 130 1.43 8.91 11.50
CA ASP A 130 1.79 8.15 12.70
C ASP A 130 1.24 8.80 13.99
N ASP A 131 1.17 10.14 14.00
CA ASP A 131 0.68 10.95 15.11
C ASP A 131 -0.81 10.75 15.39
N GLN A 132 -1.58 10.36 14.38
CA GLN A 132 -3.02 10.10 14.51
C GLN A 132 -3.33 8.61 14.62
N LEU A 133 -2.65 7.75 13.85
CA LEU A 133 -2.93 6.32 13.80
C LEU A 133 -2.50 5.61 15.10
N VAL A 134 -1.33 5.95 15.66
CA VAL A 134 -0.83 5.26 16.87
C VAL A 134 -1.75 5.48 18.08
N PRO A 135 -2.22 6.72 18.38
CA PRO A 135 -3.19 6.92 19.45
C PRO A 135 -4.54 6.26 19.20
N LEU A 136 -5.03 6.25 17.94
CA LEU A 136 -6.29 5.59 17.58
C LEU A 136 -6.21 4.08 17.81
N LEU A 137 -5.18 3.41 17.29
CA LEU A 137 -4.95 1.97 17.50
C LEU A 137 -4.78 1.65 18.99
N GLY A 138 -4.06 2.48 19.73
CA GLY A 138 -3.91 2.34 21.18
C GLY A 138 -5.23 2.43 21.94
N LYS A 139 -6.11 3.38 21.58
CA LYS A 139 -7.45 3.50 22.16
C LYS A 139 -8.33 2.29 21.80
N SER A 140 -8.34 1.87 20.55
CA SER A 140 -9.12 0.70 20.08
C SER A 140 -8.67 -0.58 20.79
N LEU A 141 -7.36 -0.81 20.94
CA LEU A 141 -6.82 -1.97 21.64
C LEU A 141 -7.19 -1.97 23.12
N LYS A 142 -7.21 -0.80 23.78
CA LYS A 142 -7.69 -0.69 25.17
C LYS A 142 -9.17 -1.02 25.30
N TRP A 143 -10.01 -0.53 24.39
CA TRP A 143 -11.43 -0.90 24.36
C TRP A 143 -11.61 -2.41 24.21
N PHE A 144 -10.85 -3.03 23.30
CA PHE A 144 -10.84 -4.48 23.14
C PHE A 144 -10.43 -5.21 24.43
N ILE A 145 -9.35 -4.78 25.09
CA ILE A 145 -8.91 -5.34 26.38
C ILE A 145 -10.02 -5.22 27.44
N TRP A 146 -10.69 -4.08 27.53
CA TRP A 146 -11.79 -3.87 28.48
C TRP A 146 -13.00 -4.76 28.20
N ILE A 147 -13.39 -4.93 26.93
CA ILE A 147 -14.51 -5.80 26.55
C ILE A 147 -14.19 -7.25 26.92
N ILE A 148 -13.02 -7.77 26.51
CA ILE A 148 -12.60 -9.13 26.85
C ILE A 148 -12.46 -9.31 28.37
N GLY A 149 -11.89 -8.31 29.04
CA GLY A 149 -11.76 -8.29 30.49
C GLY A 149 -13.08 -8.34 31.24
N ALA A 150 -14.07 -7.59 30.79
CA ALA A 150 -15.42 -7.59 31.36
C ALA A 150 -16.08 -8.98 31.21
N LEU A 151 -15.92 -9.64 30.06
CA LEU A 151 -16.43 -11.00 29.85
C LEU A 151 -15.76 -12.01 30.78
N LEU A 152 -14.44 -11.99 30.86
CA LEU A 152 -13.68 -12.88 31.75
C LEU A 152 -14.03 -12.65 33.22
N PHE A 153 -14.26 -11.40 33.61
CA PHE A 153 -14.73 -11.07 34.95
C PHE A 153 -16.13 -11.65 35.21
N LEU A 154 -17.06 -11.49 34.27
CA LEU A 154 -18.42 -12.02 34.40
C LEU A 154 -18.43 -13.54 34.54
N GLN A 155 -17.58 -14.24 33.78
CA GLN A 155 -17.45 -15.69 33.83
C GLN A 155 -16.76 -16.17 35.12
N ASN A 156 -15.59 -15.64 35.46
CA ASN A 156 -14.75 -16.23 36.51
C ASN A 156 -15.10 -15.73 37.92
N VAL A 157 -15.70 -14.54 38.03
CA VAL A 157 -16.04 -13.94 39.33
C VAL A 157 -17.53 -14.08 39.63
N LEU A 158 -18.38 -13.72 38.66
CA LEU A 158 -19.84 -13.77 38.84
C LEU A 158 -20.45 -15.12 38.41
N ASN A 159 -19.64 -16.04 37.90
CA ASN A 159 -20.06 -17.36 37.45
C ASN A 159 -21.20 -17.32 36.41
N TYR A 160 -21.20 -16.27 35.57
CA TYR A 160 -22.18 -16.08 34.51
C TYR A 160 -21.72 -16.80 33.24
N ASN A 161 -22.65 -17.46 32.54
CA ASN A 161 -22.33 -18.08 31.27
C ASN A 161 -22.24 -17.02 30.15
N ILE A 162 -21.02 -16.72 29.70
CA ILE A 162 -20.76 -15.72 28.66
C ILE A 162 -20.89 -16.25 27.22
N SER A 163 -21.31 -17.51 27.03
CA SER A 163 -21.34 -18.14 25.69
C SER A 163 -22.21 -17.35 24.70
N SER A 164 -23.38 -16.90 25.12
CA SER A 164 -24.29 -16.08 24.29
C SER A 164 -23.70 -14.71 23.97
N LEU A 165 -23.00 -14.08 24.92
CA LEU A 165 -22.33 -12.79 24.71
C LEU A 165 -21.15 -12.92 23.75
N LEU A 166 -20.35 -13.98 23.90
CA LEU A 166 -19.26 -14.30 22.98
C LEU A 166 -19.78 -14.60 21.57
N ALA A 167 -20.88 -15.35 21.44
CA ALA A 167 -21.52 -15.60 20.15
C ALA A 167 -21.98 -14.30 19.48
N GLY A 168 -22.64 -13.41 20.24
CA GLY A 168 -23.06 -12.10 19.74
C GLY A 168 -21.89 -11.20 19.32
N LEU A 169 -20.81 -11.17 20.10
CA LEU A 169 -19.59 -10.45 19.76
C LEU A 169 -18.85 -11.06 18.57
N GLY A 170 -18.92 -12.38 18.38
CA GLY A 170 -18.38 -13.05 17.19
C GLY A 170 -19.08 -12.58 15.91
N ILE A 171 -20.42 -12.55 15.91
CA ILE A 171 -21.22 -12.05 14.79
C ILE A 171 -20.97 -10.55 14.58
N GLY A 172 -20.98 -9.75 15.65
CA GLY A 172 -20.67 -8.32 15.58
C GLY A 172 -19.25 -8.05 15.06
N GLY A 173 -18.28 -8.88 15.46
CA GLY A 173 -16.90 -8.83 14.99
C GLY A 173 -16.77 -9.13 13.50
N LEU A 174 -17.52 -10.10 12.98
CA LEU A 174 -17.60 -10.38 11.54
C LEU A 174 -18.15 -9.18 10.76
N ALA A 175 -19.21 -8.53 11.27
CA ALA A 175 -19.75 -7.33 10.63
C ALA A 175 -18.72 -6.19 10.56
N VAL A 176 -17.98 -5.96 11.65
CA VAL A 176 -16.88 -4.97 11.68
C VAL A 176 -15.74 -5.38 10.72
N ALA A 177 -15.39 -6.66 10.66
CA ALA A 177 -14.36 -7.16 9.76
C ALA A 177 -14.72 -6.94 8.28
N PHE A 178 -15.96 -7.20 7.89
CA PHE A 178 -16.43 -6.91 6.53
C PHE A 178 -16.43 -5.42 6.23
N ALA A 179 -16.86 -4.57 7.17
CA ALA A 179 -16.81 -3.12 7.00
C ALA A 179 -15.36 -2.60 6.87
N ALA A 180 -14.39 -3.24 7.53
CA ALA A 180 -12.99 -2.85 7.52
C ALA A 180 -12.17 -3.49 6.39
N GLN A 181 -12.72 -4.46 5.65
CA GLN A 181 -12.01 -5.27 4.66
C GLN A 181 -11.22 -4.42 3.66
N ASP A 182 -11.84 -3.37 3.12
CA ASP A 182 -11.21 -2.48 2.14
C ASP A 182 -10.07 -1.65 2.72
N THR A 183 -10.20 -1.22 3.97
CA THR A 183 -9.14 -0.48 4.66
C THR A 183 -7.93 -1.39 4.85
N VAL A 184 -8.16 -2.61 5.36
CA VAL A 184 -7.11 -3.60 5.59
C VAL A 184 -6.42 -3.98 4.27
N ALA A 185 -7.19 -4.24 3.21
CA ALA A 185 -6.64 -4.58 1.89
C ALA A 185 -5.72 -3.48 1.33
N ASN A 186 -6.09 -2.20 1.50
CA ASN A 186 -5.23 -1.10 1.05
C ASN A 186 -3.93 -0.98 1.88
N VAL A 187 -3.99 -1.24 3.20
CA VAL A 187 -2.78 -1.27 4.05
C VAL A 187 -1.84 -2.39 3.59
N PHE A 188 -2.36 -3.60 3.35
CA PHE A 188 -1.55 -4.69 2.82
C PHE A 188 -0.99 -4.36 1.43
N GLY A 189 -1.77 -3.72 0.56
CA GLY A 189 -1.27 -3.23 -0.73
C GLY A 189 -0.10 -2.25 -0.57
N ALA A 190 -0.19 -1.31 0.38
CA ALA A 190 0.92 -0.39 0.67
C ALA A 190 2.17 -1.14 1.12
N ILE A 191 2.01 -2.10 2.05
CA ILE A 191 3.12 -2.93 2.55
C ILE A 191 3.80 -3.68 1.42
N MET A 192 3.04 -4.30 0.51
CA MET A 192 3.60 -5.02 -0.65
C MET A 192 4.37 -4.08 -1.58
N ILE A 193 3.83 -2.90 -1.88
CA ILE A 193 4.54 -1.88 -2.69
C ILE A 193 5.87 -1.50 -2.03
N PHE A 194 5.92 -1.36 -0.69
CA PHE A 194 7.15 -1.04 0.04
C PHE A 194 8.16 -2.18 0.12
N LEU A 195 7.69 -3.43 0.22
CA LEU A 195 8.52 -4.62 0.32
C LEU A 195 9.10 -5.00 -1.04
N ASP A 196 8.25 -5.14 -2.05
CA ASP A 196 8.65 -5.58 -3.39
C ASP A 196 9.29 -4.45 -4.20
N ARG A 197 9.00 -3.19 -3.85
CA ARG A 197 9.50 -1.97 -4.50
C ARG A 197 9.41 -2.02 -6.03
N PRO A 198 8.23 -2.34 -6.60
CA PRO A 198 8.07 -2.41 -8.05
C PRO A 198 8.26 -1.03 -8.73
N PHE A 199 8.11 0.05 -7.96
CA PHE A 199 8.43 1.43 -8.32
C PHE A 199 8.72 2.24 -7.05
N LYS A 200 9.25 3.45 -7.23
CA LYS A 200 9.55 4.42 -6.16
C LYS A 200 8.89 5.76 -6.43
N VAL A 201 8.81 6.60 -5.39
CA VAL A 201 8.45 8.02 -5.56
C VAL A 201 9.44 8.67 -6.53
N GLY A 202 8.91 9.36 -7.54
CA GLY A 202 9.66 9.95 -8.65
C GLY A 202 9.73 9.08 -9.91
N ASP A 203 9.47 7.77 -9.83
CA ASP A 203 9.49 6.90 -11.01
C ASP A 203 8.34 7.28 -11.97
N ALA A 204 8.65 7.29 -13.26
CA ALA A 204 7.64 7.30 -14.31
C ALA A 204 7.00 5.91 -14.43
N VAL A 205 5.68 5.84 -14.29
CA VAL A 205 4.90 4.60 -14.28
C VAL A 205 3.66 4.71 -15.15
N SER A 206 3.14 3.56 -15.59
CA SER A 206 1.82 3.42 -16.20
C SER A 206 1.01 2.45 -15.34
N LEU A 207 0.03 2.97 -14.59
CA LEU A 207 -0.80 2.20 -13.66
C LEU A 207 -2.29 2.49 -13.93
N GLU A 208 -3.11 1.43 -14.03
CA GLU A 208 -4.57 1.56 -14.29
C GLU A 208 -4.91 2.45 -15.50
N GLY A 209 -4.07 2.46 -16.54
CA GLY A 209 -4.26 3.30 -17.73
C GLY A 209 -3.82 4.76 -17.57
N PHE A 210 -3.30 5.16 -16.41
CA PHE A 210 -2.72 6.48 -16.18
C PHE A 210 -1.20 6.42 -16.28
N GLU A 211 -0.62 7.28 -17.12
CA GLU A 211 0.82 7.45 -17.23
C GLU A 211 1.27 8.75 -16.55
N GLY A 212 2.32 8.67 -15.74
CA GLY A 212 2.84 9.83 -15.02
C GLY A 212 3.97 9.49 -14.05
N SER A 213 4.35 10.46 -13.23
CA SER A 213 5.34 10.28 -12.17
C SER A 213 4.68 10.01 -10.82
N VAL A 214 5.25 9.08 -10.03
CA VAL A 214 4.74 8.79 -8.69
C VAL A 214 5.07 9.95 -7.74
N GLU A 215 4.06 10.63 -7.23
CA GLU A 215 4.23 11.78 -6.33
C GLU A 215 4.32 11.34 -4.86
N SER A 216 3.52 10.36 -4.45
CA SER A 216 3.57 9.83 -3.08
C SER A 216 2.92 8.44 -2.97
N ILE A 217 3.41 7.63 -2.04
CA ILE A 217 2.82 6.34 -1.67
C ILE A 217 2.30 6.47 -0.24
N GLY A 218 0.99 6.60 -0.08
CA GLY A 218 0.34 6.70 1.22
C GLY A 218 -0.13 5.35 1.76
N LEU A 219 -0.72 5.34 2.96
CA LEU A 219 -1.23 4.12 3.59
C LEU A 219 -2.39 3.48 2.81
N ARG A 220 -3.31 4.29 2.26
CA ARG A 220 -4.50 3.80 1.54
C ARG A 220 -4.33 3.81 0.02
N SER A 221 -3.54 4.74 -0.50
CA SER A 221 -3.50 5.05 -1.92
C SER A 221 -2.14 5.60 -2.34
N THR A 222 -1.80 5.38 -3.61
CA THR A 222 -0.65 5.98 -4.29
C THR A 222 -1.15 7.11 -5.18
N ARG A 223 -0.39 8.20 -5.24
CA ARG A 223 -0.69 9.37 -6.08
C ARG A 223 0.29 9.47 -7.23
N ILE A 224 -0.23 9.70 -8.43
CA ILE A 224 0.52 9.82 -9.67
C ILE A 224 0.20 11.18 -10.28
N ARG A 225 1.22 11.95 -10.64
CA ARG A 225 1.10 13.17 -11.42
C ARG A 225 1.24 12.82 -12.90
N THR A 226 0.16 12.92 -13.64
CA THR A 226 0.15 12.64 -15.08
C THR A 226 0.90 13.71 -15.87
N TRP A 227 1.22 13.44 -17.15
CA TRP A 227 1.96 14.37 -18.00
C TRP A 227 1.20 15.67 -18.32
N ASP A 228 -0.14 15.65 -18.24
CA ASP A 228 -1.01 16.84 -18.29
C ASP A 228 -1.07 17.61 -16.96
N GLY A 229 -0.42 17.11 -15.90
CA GLY A 229 -0.35 17.76 -14.59
C GLY A 229 -1.47 17.39 -13.62
N THR A 230 -2.37 16.47 -13.98
CA THR A 230 -3.45 15.98 -13.10
C THR A 230 -2.91 15.07 -12.01
N LEU A 231 -3.43 15.19 -10.78
CA LEU A 231 -3.08 14.32 -9.66
C LEU A 231 -4.08 13.17 -9.53
N VAL A 232 -3.70 11.99 -10.01
CA VAL A 232 -4.52 10.78 -9.95
C VAL A 232 -4.22 10.03 -8.65
N THR A 233 -5.27 9.63 -7.92
CA THR A 233 -5.14 8.86 -6.68
C THR A 233 -5.71 7.46 -6.87
N ILE A 234 -4.85 6.44 -6.77
CA ILE A 234 -5.21 5.04 -7.01
C ILE A 234 -5.13 4.27 -5.68
N PRO A 235 -6.17 3.50 -5.29
CA PRO A 235 -6.12 2.65 -4.11
C PRO A 235 -4.97 1.64 -4.20
N ASN A 236 -4.24 1.45 -3.09
CA ASN A 236 -3.10 0.53 -3.07
C ASN A 236 -3.53 -0.93 -3.32
N ARG A 237 -4.75 -1.30 -2.91
CA ARG A 237 -5.29 -2.65 -3.20
C ARG A 237 -5.40 -2.90 -4.71
N THR A 238 -5.69 -1.86 -5.49
CA THR A 238 -5.85 -1.97 -6.94
C THR A 238 -4.48 -2.17 -7.58
N ILE A 239 -3.51 -1.33 -7.23
CA ILE A 239 -2.13 -1.44 -7.73
C ILE A 239 -1.53 -2.81 -7.40
N ALA A 240 -1.75 -3.32 -6.18
CA ALA A 240 -1.24 -4.62 -5.76
C ALA A 240 -1.89 -5.80 -6.49
N ALA A 241 -3.06 -5.59 -7.12
CA ALA A 241 -3.81 -6.62 -7.83
C ALA A 241 -3.64 -6.57 -9.36
N THR A 242 -2.96 -5.56 -9.90
CA THR A 242 -2.85 -5.34 -11.35
C THR A 242 -1.40 -5.28 -11.83
N ASN A 243 -1.22 -5.28 -13.16
CA ASN A 243 0.10 -5.25 -13.76
C ASN A 243 0.74 -3.86 -13.60
N ILE A 244 2.00 -3.84 -13.19
CA ILE A 244 2.76 -2.61 -12.98
C ILE A 244 3.74 -2.43 -14.13
N ASN A 245 3.59 -1.34 -14.89
CA ASN A 245 4.53 -0.95 -15.94
C ASN A 245 5.42 0.20 -15.44
N ASN A 246 6.61 -0.14 -14.94
CA ASN A 246 7.59 0.84 -14.52
C ASN A 246 8.41 1.33 -15.73
N LEU A 247 8.12 2.56 -16.17
CA LEU A 247 8.75 3.18 -17.34
C LEU A 247 10.19 3.63 -17.02
N ALA A 248 10.45 3.98 -15.76
CA ALA A 248 11.77 4.40 -15.27
C ALA A 248 12.77 3.24 -15.18
N ALA A 249 12.29 2.01 -14.97
CA ALA A 249 13.13 0.82 -14.88
C ALA A 249 13.63 0.28 -16.23
N ARG A 250 13.27 0.90 -17.37
CA ARG A 250 13.69 0.42 -18.69
C ARG A 250 15.18 0.66 -18.89
N PRO A 251 15.96 -0.30 -19.43
CA PRO A 251 17.38 -0.06 -19.71
C PRO A 251 17.59 0.86 -20.91
N MET A 252 16.64 0.87 -21.86
CA MET A 252 16.64 1.70 -23.06
C MET A 252 15.21 2.00 -23.48
N ARG A 253 14.98 3.17 -24.09
CA ARG A 253 13.69 3.56 -24.66
C ARG A 253 13.62 3.13 -26.12
N ARG A 254 12.65 2.28 -26.47
CA ARG A 254 12.42 1.88 -27.87
C ARG A 254 11.61 2.96 -28.58
N THR A 255 12.11 3.41 -29.71
CA THR A 255 11.40 4.25 -30.67
C THR A 255 11.14 3.42 -31.93
N ASN A 256 9.94 3.56 -32.49
CA ASN A 256 9.49 2.80 -33.64
C ASN A 256 8.77 3.76 -34.60
N PHE A 257 9.30 3.91 -35.81
CA PHE A 257 8.72 4.74 -36.85
C PHE A 257 8.94 4.12 -38.22
N THR A 258 8.19 4.60 -39.21
CA THR A 258 8.26 4.13 -40.60
C THR A 258 8.64 5.28 -41.49
N ILE A 259 9.64 5.08 -42.35
CA ILE A 259 9.97 6.01 -43.44
C ILE A 259 9.38 5.44 -44.73
N GLY A 260 8.55 6.21 -45.41
CA GLY A 260 8.04 5.87 -46.74
C GLY A 260 8.87 6.54 -47.82
N LEU A 261 9.32 5.77 -48.81
CA LEU A 261 9.96 6.29 -50.03
C LEU A 261 8.98 6.21 -51.22
N VAL A 262 9.16 7.07 -52.23
CA VAL A 262 8.32 7.03 -53.44
C VAL A 262 8.46 5.70 -54.19
N TYR A 263 7.40 5.25 -54.86
CA TYR A 263 7.41 3.98 -55.60
C TYR A 263 8.40 3.93 -56.76
N ASP A 264 8.74 5.09 -57.31
CA ASP A 264 9.74 5.24 -58.37
C ASP A 264 11.19 5.09 -57.87
N THR A 265 11.39 4.91 -56.56
CA THR A 265 12.72 4.66 -55.97
C THR A 265 13.26 3.32 -56.47
N SER A 266 14.39 3.34 -57.17
CA SER A 266 15.04 2.11 -57.65
C SER A 266 15.53 1.24 -56.49
N THR A 267 15.75 -0.06 -56.76
CA THR A 267 16.27 -1.00 -55.77
C THR A 267 17.62 -0.54 -55.20
N GLU A 268 18.50 0.01 -56.04
CA GLU A 268 19.82 0.51 -55.62
C GLU A 268 19.68 1.70 -54.67
N LYS A 269 18.74 2.61 -54.94
CA LYS A 269 18.44 3.75 -54.06
C LYS A 269 17.80 3.30 -52.75
N LEU A 270 16.98 2.25 -52.78
CA LEU A 270 16.39 1.66 -51.58
C LEU A 270 17.47 1.00 -50.70
N GLU A 271 18.42 0.28 -51.29
CA GLU A 271 19.59 -0.27 -50.59
C GLU A 271 20.49 0.83 -50.02
N GLU A 272 20.72 1.91 -50.76
CA GLU A 272 21.44 3.10 -50.30
C GLU A 272 20.73 3.75 -49.10
N ALA A 273 19.39 3.89 -49.16
CA ALA A 273 18.59 4.41 -48.05
C ALA A 273 18.76 3.58 -46.78
N LEU A 274 18.69 2.25 -46.91
CA LEU A 274 18.90 1.32 -45.80
C LEU A 274 20.31 1.42 -45.23
N SER A 275 21.31 1.59 -46.09
CA SER A 275 22.71 1.79 -45.67
C SER A 275 22.86 3.08 -44.86
N ILE A 276 22.33 4.20 -45.36
CA ILE A 276 22.34 5.50 -44.67
C ILE A 276 21.64 5.38 -43.31
N LEU A 277 20.46 4.78 -43.24
CA LEU A 277 19.73 4.63 -41.97
C LEU A 277 20.53 3.83 -40.94
N ARG A 278 21.17 2.72 -41.38
CA ARG A 278 21.99 1.89 -40.50
C ARG A 278 23.25 2.63 -40.03
N ASP A 279 23.86 3.44 -40.89
CA ASP A 279 25.03 4.26 -40.56
C ASP A 279 24.68 5.37 -39.57
N VAL A 280 23.63 6.16 -39.83
CA VAL A 280 23.20 7.24 -38.94
C VAL A 280 22.79 6.70 -37.57
N LEU A 281 22.00 5.62 -37.53
CA LEU A 281 21.59 5.01 -36.27
C LEU A 281 22.77 4.37 -35.53
N GLY A 282 23.68 3.70 -36.25
CA GLY A 282 24.84 3.01 -35.67
C GLY A 282 25.93 3.96 -35.16
N SER A 283 26.07 5.13 -35.77
CA SER A 283 27.05 6.16 -35.39
C SER A 283 26.56 7.07 -34.26
N HIS A 284 25.24 7.21 -34.08
CA HIS A 284 24.70 8.12 -33.08
C HIS A 284 24.95 7.63 -31.64
N PRO A 285 25.55 8.45 -30.75
CA PRO A 285 26.00 8.01 -29.43
C PRO A 285 24.85 7.57 -28.51
N SER A 286 23.65 8.14 -28.69
CA SER A 286 22.46 7.78 -27.91
C SER A 286 21.89 6.41 -28.28
N THR A 287 22.23 5.85 -29.45
CA THR A 287 21.67 4.59 -29.94
C THR A 287 22.39 3.40 -29.30
N GLY A 288 21.61 2.43 -28.80
CA GLY A 288 22.09 1.13 -28.32
C GLY A 288 21.92 0.03 -29.34
N GLN A 289 20.68 -0.30 -29.66
CA GLN A 289 20.35 -1.28 -30.69
C GLN A 289 19.50 -0.60 -31.76
N TYR A 290 19.59 -1.05 -33.00
CA TYR A 290 18.78 -0.53 -34.10
C TYR A 290 18.41 -1.61 -35.11
N ARG A 291 17.33 -1.35 -35.85
CA ARG A 291 16.85 -2.16 -36.97
C ARG A 291 16.32 -1.21 -38.04
N ALA A 292 16.73 -1.45 -39.28
CA ALA A 292 16.21 -0.74 -40.44
C ALA A 292 16.05 -1.76 -41.58
N TYR A 293 14.79 -2.02 -41.96
CA TYR A 293 14.43 -2.99 -42.97
C TYR A 293 13.28 -2.48 -43.83
N PHE A 294 13.40 -2.65 -45.14
CA PHE A 294 12.26 -2.55 -46.04
C PHE A 294 11.27 -3.67 -45.66
N ASN A 295 10.10 -3.30 -45.13
CA ASN A 295 9.21 -4.26 -44.49
C ASN A 295 7.92 -4.52 -45.28
N ARG A 296 7.46 -3.55 -46.09
CA ARG A 296 6.19 -3.65 -46.80
C ARG A 296 6.08 -2.62 -47.93
N PHE A 297 5.36 -2.98 -48.98
CA PHE A 297 4.77 -2.06 -49.96
C PHE A 297 3.47 -1.45 -49.41
N GLY A 298 3.44 -0.15 -49.13
CA GLY A 298 2.28 0.58 -48.60
C GLY A 298 1.44 1.24 -49.71
N ASP A 299 0.28 1.80 -49.37
CA ASP A 299 -0.67 2.31 -50.37
C ASP A 299 -0.09 3.39 -51.31
N PHE A 300 0.87 4.19 -50.82
CA PHE A 300 1.52 5.28 -51.55
C PHE A 300 3.04 5.35 -51.31
N SER A 301 3.63 4.33 -50.69
CA SER A 301 5.06 4.35 -50.35
C SER A 301 5.71 2.97 -50.21
N LEU A 302 7.01 2.91 -50.46
CA LEU A 302 7.88 1.80 -50.06
C LEU A 302 8.28 2.00 -48.59
N ASN A 303 7.74 1.18 -47.69
CA ASN A 303 7.92 1.37 -46.26
C ASN A 303 9.21 0.71 -45.73
N ILE A 304 10.02 1.52 -45.06
CA ILE A 304 11.15 1.09 -44.26
C ILE A 304 10.77 1.20 -42.79
N LEU A 305 10.71 0.06 -42.10
CA LEU A 305 10.53 -0.01 -40.66
C LEU A 305 11.85 0.35 -39.98
N VAL A 306 11.83 1.39 -39.14
CA VAL A 306 12.97 1.84 -38.35
C VAL A 306 12.66 1.69 -36.86
N GLN A 307 13.48 0.91 -36.17
CA GLN A 307 13.44 0.75 -34.72
C GLN A 307 14.80 1.10 -34.14
N HIS A 308 14.84 1.92 -33.10
CA HIS A 308 16.07 2.12 -32.33
C HIS A 308 15.78 2.17 -30.84
N TRP A 309 16.74 1.71 -30.05
CA TRP A 309 16.71 1.73 -28.59
C TRP A 309 17.67 2.81 -28.11
N CYS A 310 17.12 3.91 -27.60
CA CYS A 310 17.88 5.02 -27.05
C CYS A 310 18.31 4.73 -25.61
N LYS A 311 19.59 4.94 -25.31
CA LYS A 311 20.19 4.78 -23.96
C LYS A 311 19.84 5.94 -23.02
N VAL A 312 19.42 7.07 -23.58
CA VAL A 312 19.12 8.28 -22.81
C VAL A 312 17.71 8.18 -22.24
N MET A 313 17.61 8.20 -20.91
CA MET A 313 16.35 8.02 -20.18
C MET A 313 15.63 9.34 -19.92
N ASP A 314 16.40 10.41 -19.70
CA ASP A 314 15.89 11.78 -19.64
C ASP A 314 15.08 12.09 -20.91
N TYR A 315 13.90 12.69 -20.73
CA TYR A 315 12.94 12.82 -21.81
C TYR A 315 13.35 13.91 -22.81
N ASP A 316 13.82 15.06 -22.32
CA ASP A 316 14.22 16.17 -23.18
C ASP A 316 15.48 15.82 -23.98
N ALA A 317 16.46 15.19 -23.34
CA ALA A 317 17.65 14.70 -24.02
C ALA A 317 17.34 13.56 -25.02
N TYR A 318 16.33 12.73 -24.73
CA TYR A 318 15.81 11.76 -25.69
C TYR A 318 15.19 12.43 -26.92
N LEU A 319 14.36 13.47 -26.74
CA LEU A 319 13.76 14.21 -27.85
C LEU A 319 14.82 14.90 -28.69
N LYS A 320 15.82 15.51 -28.07
CA LYS A 320 16.94 16.12 -28.77
C LYS A 320 17.74 15.11 -29.60
N ALA A 321 18.04 13.94 -29.04
CA ALA A 321 18.71 12.88 -29.79
C ALA A 321 17.88 12.38 -30.98
N LEU A 322 16.55 12.33 -30.84
CA LEU A 322 15.64 11.97 -31.93
C LEU A 322 15.64 13.03 -33.03
N GLU A 323 15.65 14.31 -32.67
CA GLU A 323 15.79 15.43 -33.60
C GLU A 323 17.10 15.35 -34.39
N GLU A 324 18.23 15.15 -33.70
CA GLU A 324 19.56 15.02 -34.31
C GLU A 324 19.60 13.86 -35.33
N ILE A 325 19.07 12.69 -34.96
CA ILE A 325 18.96 11.52 -35.85
C ILE A 325 18.09 11.84 -37.07
N ASN A 326 16.89 12.39 -36.86
CA ASN A 326 15.95 12.66 -37.95
C ASN A 326 16.48 13.71 -38.94
N LEU A 327 17.14 14.76 -38.44
CA LEU A 327 17.75 15.79 -39.28
C LEU A 327 18.92 15.26 -40.09
N GLU A 328 19.75 14.37 -39.51
CA GLU A 328 20.85 13.74 -40.25
C GLU A 328 20.34 12.78 -41.32
N ILE A 329 19.32 11.96 -41.02
CA ILE A 329 18.65 11.10 -42.02
C ILE A 329 18.14 11.95 -43.19
N LYS A 330 17.41 13.04 -42.89
CA LYS A 330 16.88 13.95 -43.90
C LYS A 330 17.99 14.52 -44.78
N ARG A 331 19.05 15.05 -44.17
CA ARG A 331 20.20 15.64 -44.89
C ARG A 331 20.87 14.64 -45.84
N ARG A 332 21.09 13.41 -45.38
CA ARG A 332 21.75 12.35 -46.15
C ARG A 332 20.85 11.84 -47.29
N PHE A 333 19.54 11.77 -47.06
CA PHE A 333 18.58 11.39 -48.10
C PHE A 333 18.50 12.46 -49.19
N GLU A 334 18.47 13.74 -48.83
CA GLU A 334 18.51 14.86 -49.79
C GLU A 334 19.78 14.84 -50.64
N ALA A 335 20.95 14.63 -50.02
CA ALA A 335 22.22 14.53 -50.74
C ALA A 335 22.28 13.32 -51.68
N ALA A 336 21.60 12.22 -51.34
CA ALA A 336 21.51 11.02 -52.16
C ALA A 336 20.37 11.09 -53.20
N GLY A 337 19.55 12.13 -53.22
CA GLY A 337 18.38 12.21 -54.10
C GLY A 337 17.32 11.14 -53.78
N ILE A 338 17.17 10.77 -52.51
CA ILE A 338 16.15 9.83 -52.03
C ILE A 338 14.95 10.64 -51.56
N GLU A 339 13.80 10.45 -52.21
CA GLU A 339 12.60 11.21 -51.95
C GLU A 339 11.67 10.53 -50.95
N PHE A 340 11.20 11.31 -49.98
CA PHE A 340 10.16 10.86 -49.05
C PHE A 340 8.81 10.83 -49.75
N ALA A 341 8.07 9.74 -49.57
CA ALA A 341 6.72 9.64 -50.08
C ALA A 341 5.76 10.54 -49.28
N PHE A 342 4.81 11.11 -50.01
CA PHE A 342 3.63 11.77 -49.47
C PHE A 342 2.39 11.04 -50.01
N PRO A 343 1.23 11.16 -49.36
CA PRO A 343 0.00 10.57 -49.90
C PRO A 343 -0.30 11.10 -51.31
N THR A 344 -0.21 10.21 -52.32
CA THR A 344 -0.48 10.52 -53.73
C THR A 344 -1.70 9.76 -54.22
N GLN A 345 -2.49 10.39 -55.11
CA GLN A 345 -3.60 9.76 -55.80
C GLN A 345 -3.58 10.13 -57.29
N THR A 346 -3.83 9.14 -58.14
CA THR A 346 -4.09 9.38 -59.57
C THR A 346 -5.59 9.57 -59.74
N ILE A 347 -6.00 10.75 -60.19
CA ILE A 347 -7.41 11.06 -60.45
C ILE A 347 -7.69 10.91 -61.95
N GLU A 348 -8.46 9.88 -62.32
CA GLU A 348 -8.98 9.73 -63.67
C GLU A 348 -10.28 10.54 -63.84
N LEU A 349 -10.18 11.70 -64.51
CA LEU A 349 -11.35 12.52 -64.85
C LEU A 349 -12.04 11.97 -66.10
N LYS A 350 -13.14 11.22 -65.92
CA LYS A 350 -14.01 10.81 -67.02
C LYS A 350 -14.88 11.99 -67.45
N ARG A 351 -14.62 12.54 -68.64
CA ARG A 351 -15.47 13.56 -69.25
C ARG A 351 -16.82 12.93 -69.58
N GLN A 352 -17.88 13.32 -68.87
CA GLN A 352 -19.23 12.96 -69.30
C GLN A 352 -19.49 13.57 -70.68
N PRO A 353 -20.12 12.84 -71.62
CA PRO A 353 -20.49 13.42 -72.90
C PRO A 353 -21.35 14.66 -72.66
N SER A 354 -20.96 15.79 -73.24
CA SER A 354 -21.79 16.98 -73.26
C SER A 354 -23.10 16.63 -73.94
N VAL A 355 -24.22 16.68 -73.21
CA VAL A 355 -25.54 16.59 -73.83
C VAL A 355 -25.62 17.72 -74.85
N SER A 356 -25.79 17.37 -76.13
CA SER A 356 -26.05 18.35 -77.18
C SER A 356 -27.33 19.11 -76.81
N PRO A 357 -27.40 20.45 -76.95
CA PRO A 357 -28.62 21.21 -76.68
C PRO A 357 -29.86 20.72 -77.44
N GLU A 358 -29.68 19.91 -78.50
CA GLU A 358 -30.77 19.36 -79.31
C GLU A 358 -31.56 18.22 -78.63
N GLU A 359 -30.99 17.51 -77.65
CA GLU A 359 -31.70 16.43 -76.95
C GLU A 359 -32.62 16.93 -75.83
N VAL A 360 -32.45 18.18 -75.36
CA VAL A 360 -33.29 18.75 -74.29
C VAL A 360 -34.69 19.17 -74.80
N VAL A 361 -34.86 19.37 -76.11
CA VAL A 361 -36.12 19.88 -76.70
C VAL A 361 -37.08 18.77 -77.15
N ARG A 362 -36.65 17.50 -77.21
CA ARG A 362 -37.51 16.36 -77.62
C ARG A 362 -38.02 15.50 -76.45
N GLY A 363 -38.16 16.08 -75.26
CA GLY A 363 -38.90 15.46 -74.15
C GLY A 363 -40.39 15.78 -74.26
N ASP A 364 -41.21 14.77 -74.55
CA ASP A 364 -42.67 14.82 -74.58
C ASP A 364 -43.25 15.42 -73.27
N PRO A 365 -44.19 16.40 -73.29
CA PRO A 365 -44.61 17.13 -72.10
C PRO A 365 -45.49 16.37 -71.09
N ASN A 366 -45.72 15.06 -71.22
CA ASN A 366 -46.74 14.42 -70.39
C ASN A 366 -46.46 12.96 -70.01
N PRO A 367 -45.81 12.69 -68.86
CA PRO A 367 -45.91 11.39 -68.23
C PRO A 367 -47.23 11.32 -67.44
N HIS A 368 -48.17 10.52 -67.93
CA HIS A 368 -49.29 10.04 -67.14
C HIS A 368 -48.74 9.32 -65.89
N TYR A 369 -49.01 9.87 -64.71
CA TYR A 369 -48.78 9.19 -63.44
C TYR A 369 -49.87 8.14 -63.22
N GLU A 370 -49.56 6.87 -63.46
CA GLU A 370 -50.31 5.76 -62.85
C GLU A 370 -49.73 5.49 -61.46
N GLY A 371 -50.61 5.51 -60.46
CA GLY A 371 -50.28 5.35 -59.04
C GLY A 371 -50.34 3.91 -58.53
N ALA A 372 -50.12 3.82 -57.21
CA ALA A 372 -50.09 2.66 -56.32
C ALA A 372 -48.78 1.84 -56.39
N ASP A 373 -48.19 1.41 -55.28
CA ASP A 373 -48.84 0.97 -54.04
C ASP A 373 -47.92 1.11 -52.82
N ASP A 374 -48.54 1.45 -51.69
CA ASP A 374 -47.93 1.55 -50.37
C ASP A 374 -47.67 0.16 -49.79
N GLY A 375 -46.42 -0.13 -49.43
CA GLY A 375 -46.02 -1.36 -48.74
C GLY A 375 -45.21 -1.06 -47.49
N ALA A 376 -45.90 -0.77 -46.39
CA ALA A 376 -45.32 -0.63 -45.06
C ALA A 376 -44.69 -1.94 -44.54
N ALA A 377 -43.48 -1.85 -43.97
CA ALA A 377 -42.97 -2.83 -43.03
C ALA A 377 -41.98 -2.16 -42.06
N ASN A 378 -42.51 -1.78 -40.89
CA ASN A 378 -41.73 -1.56 -39.68
C ASN A 378 -41.23 -2.92 -39.17
N GLY A 379 -39.95 -2.99 -38.79
CA GLY A 379 -39.35 -4.11 -38.07
C GLY A 379 -38.33 -3.56 -37.08
N GLU A 380 -38.48 -3.99 -35.83
CA GLU A 380 -37.83 -3.56 -34.58
C GLU A 380 -36.30 -3.64 -34.55
#